data_AF-A0A961T309-F1
#
_entry.id   AF-A0A961T309-F1
#
_cell.length_a   1.000
_cell.length_b   1.000
_cell.length_c   1.000
_cell.angle_alpha   90.00
_cell.angle_beta   90.00
_cell.angle_gamma   90.00
#
_symmetry.space_group_name_H-M   'P 1'
#
loop_
_entity.id
_entity.type
_entity.pdbx_description
1 polymer ?
#
loop_
_entity_poly.entity_id
_entity_poly.type
_entity_poly.pdbx_seq_one_letter_code
_entity_poly.pdbx_strand_id
1 'polypeptide(L)' 'KLTSHEFRLLAYLMHHMGEVVSRTELVEHLYDQDFDRDSNTIEVFVGRLRKKMGIDMIETVRGMGYRMREPQA' A
#
# COMPACT_ATOMS: atom_id res chain seq x y z
N LYS A 1 13.72 6.75 -5.74
CA LYS A 1 12.73 7.78 -6.18
C LYS A 1 11.33 7.15 -6.15
N LEU A 2 10.39 7.74 -5.41
CA LEU A 2 8.99 7.28 -5.32
C LEU A 2 8.13 8.10 -6.28
N THR A 3 7.13 7.48 -6.91
CA THR A 3 6.08 8.23 -7.62
C THR A 3 5.09 8.82 -6.61
N SER A 4 4.30 9.83 -7.01
CA SER A 4 3.29 10.43 -6.13
C SER A 4 2.29 9.40 -5.58
N HIS A 5 1.94 8.39 -6.39
CA HIS A 5 1.03 7.32 -5.97
C HIS A 5 1.69 6.34 -4.98
N GLU A 6 2.93 5.93 -5.25
CA GLU A 6 3.69 5.08 -4.32
C GLU A 6 3.87 5.77 -2.96
N PHE A 7 4.12 7.09 -2.96
CA PHE A 7 4.25 7.88 -1.75
C PHE A 7 2.91 7.99 -1.00
N ARG A 8 1.81 8.25 -1.69
CA ARG A 8 0.46 8.30 -1.07
C ARG A 8 0.08 6.96 -0.44
N LEU A 9 0.26 5.86 -1.17
CA LEU A 9 0.02 4.50 -0.66
C LEU A 9 0.83 4.23 0.60
N LEU A 10 2.12 4.56 0.58
CA LEU A 10 2.98 4.42 1.74
C LEU A 10 2.50 5.29 2.90
N ALA A 11 2.23 6.58 2.66
CA ALA A 11 1.82 7.50 3.71
C ALA A 11 0.52 7.05 4.39
N TYR A 12 -0.42 6.50 3.62
CA TYR A 12 -1.65 5.93 4.14
C TYR A 12 -1.40 4.70 5.00
N LEU A 13 -0.60 3.75 4.51
CA LEU A 13 -0.19 2.57 5.28
C LEU A 13 0.60 2.94 6.55
N MET A 14 1.38 4.02 6.52
CA MET A 14 2.10 4.55 7.68
C MET A 14 1.18 5.19 8.71
N HIS A 15 0.07 5.82 8.29
CA HIS A 15 -0.95 6.33 9.21
C HIS A 15 -1.71 5.17 9.89
N HIS A 16 -1.87 4.06 9.19
CA HIS A 16 -2.54 2.83 9.66
C HIS A 16 -1.52 1.73 10.04
N MET A 17 -0.42 2.12 10.67
CA MET A 17 0.65 1.18 11.03
C MET A 17 0.13 0.14 12.04
N GLY A 18 0.42 -1.14 11.79
CA GLY A 18 -0.11 -2.25 12.58
C GLY A 18 -1.54 -2.70 12.23
N GLU A 19 -2.29 -1.89 11.47
CA GLU A 19 -3.66 -2.21 11.04
C GLU A 19 -3.69 -2.85 9.65
N VAL A 20 -4.75 -3.62 9.38
CA VAL A 20 -4.96 -4.23 8.06
C VAL A 20 -5.84 -3.32 7.23
N VAL A 21 -5.24 -2.71 6.21
CA VAL A 21 -5.92 -1.85 5.25
C VAL A 21 -6.36 -2.67 4.05
N SER A 22 -7.64 -2.58 3.69
CA SER A 22 -8.20 -3.35 2.59
C SER A 22 -7.77 -2.84 1.22
N ARG A 23 -7.83 -3.72 0.21
CA ARG A 23 -7.56 -3.32 -1.18
C ARG A 23 -8.52 -2.24 -1.68
N THR A 24 -9.80 -2.38 -1.34
CA THR A 24 -10.84 -1.44 -1.73
C THR A 24 -10.57 -0.06 -1.15
N GLU A 25 -10.27 0.00 0.14
CA GLU A 25 -9.98 1.27 0.85
C GLU A 25 -8.75 1.98 0.28
N LEU A 26 -7.69 1.22 -0.04
CA LEU A 26 -6.52 1.78 -0.73
C LEU A 26 -6.88 2.34 -2.11
N VAL A 27 -7.73 1.66 -2.87
CA VAL A 27 -8.15 2.14 -4.18
C VAL A 27 -8.99 3.40 -4.04
N GLU A 28 -9.99 3.42 -3.15
CA GLU A 28 -10.82 4.59 -2.90
C GLU A 28 -9.99 5.80 -2.49
N HIS A 29 -9.01 5.63 -1.59
CA HIS A 29 -8.18 6.73 -1.11
C HIS A 29 -7.15 7.22 -2.14
N LEU A 30 -6.65 6.35 -3.02
CA LEU A 30 -5.69 6.74 -4.06
C LEU A 30 -6.36 7.33 -5.31
N TYR A 31 -7.62 6.98 -5.57
CA TYR A 31 -8.32 7.23 -6.82
C TYR A 31 -9.64 7.98 -6.60
N ASP A 32 -9.59 9.15 -5.95
CA ASP A 32 -10.74 10.05 -5.77
C ASP A 32 -11.31 10.63 -7.11
N GLN A 33 -10.64 10.43 -8.25
CA GLN A 33 -10.93 11.16 -9.50
C GLN A 33 -10.79 10.36 -10.82
N ASP A 34 -10.23 9.14 -10.83
CA ASP A 34 -9.97 8.38 -12.08
C ASP A 34 -10.51 6.95 -11.96
N PHE A 35 -11.68 6.71 -12.56
CA PHE A 35 -12.54 5.53 -12.38
C PHE A 35 -12.07 4.25 -13.08
N ASP A 36 -10.82 4.20 -13.56
CA ASP A 36 -10.44 3.20 -14.54
C ASP A 36 -8.99 2.77 -14.36
N ARG A 37 -8.69 1.94 -13.34
CA ARG A 37 -7.49 1.09 -13.36
C ARG A 37 -7.65 -0.25 -12.68
N ASP A 38 -7.01 -1.21 -13.34
CA ASP A 38 -6.93 -2.62 -13.02
C ASP A 38 -6.80 -2.93 -11.54
N SER A 39 -7.57 -3.94 -11.12
CA SER A 39 -7.63 -4.53 -9.78
C SER A 39 -6.26 -4.93 -9.17
N ASN A 40 -5.19 -4.93 -9.98
CA ASN A 40 -3.84 -5.35 -9.61
C ASN A 40 -2.85 -4.19 -9.40
N THR A 41 -3.28 -2.92 -9.57
CA THR A 41 -2.36 -1.77 -9.47
C THR A 41 -1.75 -1.62 -8.08
N ILE A 42 -2.53 -1.87 -7.03
CA ILE A 42 -2.05 -1.85 -5.64
C ILE A 42 -0.96 -2.91 -5.42
N GLU A 43 -1.12 -4.12 -5.98
CA GLU A 43 -0.13 -5.19 -5.87
C GLU A 43 1.21 -4.79 -6.52
N VAL A 44 1.15 -4.12 -7.68
CA VAL A 44 2.33 -3.58 -8.35
C VAL A 44 3.01 -2.51 -7.51
N PHE A 45 2.25 -1.58 -6.93
CA PHE A 45 2.82 -0.53 -6.07
C PHE A 45 3.42 -1.09 -4.79
N VAL A 46 2.74 -2.02 -4.11
CA VAL A 46 3.28 -2.72 -2.94
C VAL A 46 4.56 -3.48 -3.30
N GLY A 47 4.58 -4.19 -4.44
CA GLY A 47 5.77 -4.87 -4.93
C GLY A 47 6.95 -3.93 -5.19
N ARG A 48 6.69 -2.74 -5.76
CA ARG A 48 7.72 -1.71 -5.97
C ARG A 48 8.19 -1.09 -4.66
N LEU A 49 7.28 -0.81 -3.72
CA LEU A 49 7.62 -0.28 -2.40
C LEU A 49 8.50 -1.25 -1.62
N ARG A 50 8.15 -2.54 -1.60
CA ARG A 50 8.98 -3.60 -0.98
C ARG A 50 10.38 -3.65 -1.57
N LYS A 51 10.51 -3.55 -2.89
CA LYS A 51 11.83 -3.50 -3.56
C LYS A 51 12.65 -2.27 -3.19
N LYS A 52 12.02 -1.15 -2.83
CA LYS A 52 12.69 0.13 -2.52
C LYS A 52 13.01 0.29 -1.03
N MET A 53 12.14 -0.18 -0.14
CA MET A 53 12.19 0.05 1.30
C MET A 53 12.65 -1.17 2.10
N GLY A 54 12.49 -2.37 1.55
CA GLY A 54 12.63 -3.63 2.28
C GLY A 54 11.33 -4.44 2.24
N ILE A 55 11.48 -5.76 2.13
CA ILE A 55 10.35 -6.70 1.95
C ILE A 55 9.52 -6.79 3.24
N ASP A 56 10.15 -6.58 4.40
CA ASP A 56 9.56 -6.78 5.73
C ASP A 56 8.67 -5.62 6.21
N MET A 57 8.71 -4.48 5.54
CA MET A 57 7.93 -3.27 5.92
C MET A 57 6.44 -3.42 5.64
N ILE A 58 6.06 -4.10 4.55
CA ILE A 58 4.65 -4.25 4.15
C ILE A 58 4.33 -5.73 4.12
N GLU A 59 3.35 -6.14 4.91
CA GLU A 59 2.82 -7.50 4.98
C GLU A 59 1.54 -7.61 4.14
N THR A 60 1.38 -8.73 3.44
CA THR A 60 0.13 -9.04 2.73
C THR A 60 -0.69 -10.00 3.57
N VAL A 61 -1.85 -9.55 4.02
CA VAL A 61 -2.82 -10.36 4.73
C VAL A 61 -3.81 -10.91 3.70
N ARG A 62 -3.60 -12.16 3.27
CA ARG A 62 -4.41 -12.79 2.22
C ARG A 62 -5.90 -12.70 2.57
N GLY A 63 -6.71 -12.27 1.61
CA GLY A 63 -8.16 -12.12 1.76
C GLY A 63 -8.60 -10.82 2.47
N MET A 64 -7.69 -10.11 3.13
CA MET A 64 -8.02 -8.90 3.90
C MET A 64 -7.39 -7.64 3.28
N GLY A 65 -6.10 -7.67 2.93
CA GLY A 65 -5.41 -6.53 2.35
C GLY A 65 -3.92 -6.47 2.70
N TYR A 66 -3.46 -5.28 3.08
CA TYR A 66 -2.05 -5.00 3.42
C TYR A 66 -1.93 -4.37 4.78
N ARG A 67 -0.84 -4.66 5.47
CA ARG A 67 -0.49 -4.09 6.76
C ARG A 67 0.92 -3.58 6.73
N MET A 68 1.16 -2.38 7.25
CA MET A 68 2.52 -1.92 7.51
C MET A 68 2.98 -2.45 8.86
N ARG A 69 4.16 -3.07 8.88
CA ARG A 69 4.81 -3.46 10.13
C ARG A 69 5.52 -2.26 10.72
N GLU A 70 5.47 -2.14 12.04
CA GLU A 70 6.33 -1.17 12.73
C GLU A 70 7.79 -1.53 12.44
N PRO A 71 8.63 -0.54 12.08
CA PRO A 71 10.06 -0.76 12.03
C PRO A 71 10.50 -1.18 13.45
N GLN A 72 10.88 -2.45 13.63
CA GLN A 72 11.55 -2.87 14.85
C GLN A 72 12.84 -2.06 14.95
N ALA A 73 12.85 -1.11 15.90
CA ALA A 73 14.00 -0.28 16.24
C ALA A 73 15.12 -1.12 16.86
#